data_AF-A0A968N840-F1
#
_entry.id   AF-A0A968N840-F1
#
_cell.length_a   1.000
_cell.length_b   1.000
_cell.length_c   1.000
_cell.angle_alpha   90.00
_cell.angle_beta   90.00
_cell.angle_gamma   90.00
#
_symmetry.space_group_name_H-M   'P 1'
#
loop_
_entity.id
_entity.type
_entity.pdbx_description
1 polymer ?
#
loop_
_entity_poly.entity_id
_entity_poly.type
_entity_poly.pdbx_seq_one_letter_code
_entity_poly.pdbx_strand_id
1 'polypeptide(L)'
;MLTLFSDVGLLVALLAACLATVGSLFFSEVWGWIPCLLCWYQRILMYPLVAVLAVGILRRDPAVYAYVLPLSLAGMAMSLYHYLLIKTDLFPPPACQAGIPCDVDYLNLFGFINIPFLALLAFAIISVGVALQSAAPSPDPDADGRGTLLNHSLLRAGAVAVIVLGVTGAFLLLAQAEMQRVQALAGWGLL
;
A
#
# COMPACT_ATOMS: atom_id res chain seq x y z
N MET A 1 27.40 0.18 -0.69
CA MET A 1 26.52 0.98 -1.58
C MET A 1 25.25 0.21 -1.93
N LEU A 2 25.33 -1.03 -2.44
CA LEU A 2 24.14 -1.87 -2.70
C LEU A 2 23.25 -2.16 -1.47
N THR A 3 23.84 -2.38 -0.30
CA THR A 3 23.10 -2.64 0.95
C THR A 3 22.24 -1.45 1.40
N LEU A 4 22.73 -0.22 1.19
CA LEU A 4 21.99 1.00 1.47
C LEU A 4 20.76 1.14 0.54
N PHE A 5 20.93 0.85 -0.75
CA PHE A 5 19.82 0.87 -1.72
C PHE A 5 18.76 -0.20 -1.41
N SER A 6 19.18 -1.39 -0.97
CA SER A 6 18.26 -2.45 -0.52
C SER A 6 17.44 -2.03 0.71
N ASP A 7 18.08 -1.44 1.72
CA ASP A 7 17.40 -0.99 2.94
C ASP A 7 16.38 0.13 2.64
N VAL A 8 16.76 1.09 1.80
CA VAL A 8 15.86 2.15 1.34
C VAL A 8 14.70 1.58 0.52
N GLY A 9 14.96 0.59 -0.34
CA GLY A 9 13.94 -0.09 -1.16
C GLY A 9 12.82 -0.71 -0.32
N LEU A 10 13.15 -1.37 0.79
CA LEU A 10 12.15 -1.93 1.71
C LEU A 10 11.36 -0.86 2.46
N LEU A 11 12.01 0.23 2.88
CA LEU A 11 11.33 1.35 3.54
C LEU A 11 10.35 2.05 2.58
N VAL A 12 10.75 2.21 1.31
CA VAL A 12 9.88 2.74 0.25
C VAL A 12 8.71 1.79 -0.02
N ALA A 13 8.96 0.48 -0.06
CA ALA A 13 7.90 -0.53 -0.20
C ALA A 13 6.91 -0.47 0.98
N LEU A 14 7.40 -0.36 2.21
CA LEU A 14 6.56 -0.21 3.41
C LEU A 14 5.73 1.07 3.35
N LEU A 15 6.35 2.20 2.99
CA LEU A 15 5.66 3.47 2.82
C LEU A 15 4.53 3.37 1.77
N ALA A 16 4.81 2.76 0.62
CA ALA A 16 3.81 2.54 -0.42
C ALA A 16 2.65 1.66 0.05
N ALA A 17 2.95 0.57 0.77
CA ALA A 17 1.92 -0.31 1.35
C ALA A 17 1.05 0.41 2.39
N CYS A 18 1.66 1.23 3.26
CA CYS A 18 0.94 2.04 4.25
C CYS A 18 0.03 3.07 3.56
N LEU A 19 0.57 3.83 2.59
CA LEU A 19 -0.21 4.83 1.85
C LEU A 19 -1.35 4.20 1.06
N ALA A 20 -1.13 3.05 0.42
CA ALA A 20 -2.18 2.34 -0.31
C ALA A 20 -3.29 1.81 0.61
N THR A 21 -2.90 1.24 1.76
CA THR A 21 -3.85 0.73 2.77
C THR A 21 -4.70 1.87 3.31
N VAL A 22 -4.04 2.92 3.79
CA VAL A 22 -4.68 4.08 4.41
C VAL A 22 -5.50 4.88 3.40
N GLY A 23 -4.99 5.09 2.18
CA GLY A 23 -5.74 5.75 1.10
C GLY A 23 -6.98 4.96 0.72
N SER A 24 -6.89 3.63 0.66
CA SER A 24 -8.05 2.78 0.44
C SER A 24 -9.10 2.90 1.55
N LEU A 25 -8.70 3.06 2.82
CA LEU A 25 -9.65 3.29 3.92
C LEU A 25 -10.28 4.69 3.83
N PHE A 26 -9.49 5.71 3.47
CA PHE A 26 -9.96 7.09 3.33
C PHE A 26 -11.09 7.22 2.33
N PHE A 27 -10.96 6.61 1.15
CA PHE A 27 -12.02 6.62 0.16
C PHE A 27 -13.29 5.91 0.64
N SER A 28 -13.15 4.86 1.45
CA SER A 28 -14.28 4.09 1.98
C SER A 28 -15.04 4.81 3.08
N GLU A 29 -14.32 5.29 4.09
CA GLU A 29 -14.91 5.78 5.35
C GLU A 29 -15.21 7.27 5.31
N VAL A 30 -14.37 8.07 4.65
CA VAL A 30 -14.51 9.53 4.62
C VAL A 30 -15.35 9.97 3.42
N TRP A 31 -15.09 9.39 2.24
CA TRP A 31 -15.78 9.76 1.00
C TRP A 31 -16.99 8.87 0.69
N GLY A 32 -17.19 7.78 1.44
CA GLY A 32 -18.33 6.88 1.28
C GLY A 32 -18.30 6.06 0.00
N TRP A 33 -17.14 5.91 -0.65
CA TRP A 33 -17.00 5.11 -1.87
C TRP A 33 -16.97 3.62 -1.51
N ILE A 34 -18.11 2.98 -1.70
CA ILE A 34 -18.29 1.56 -1.44
C ILE A 34 -17.42 0.76 -2.43
N PRO A 35 -16.49 -0.09 -1.96
CA PRO A 35 -15.60 -0.84 -2.84
C PRO A 35 -16.37 -1.95 -3.58
N CYS A 36 -16.07 -2.13 -4.86
CA CYS A 36 -16.51 -3.29 -5.63
C CYS A 36 -15.81 -4.58 -5.17
N LEU A 37 -16.29 -5.73 -5.65
CA LEU A 37 -15.78 -7.05 -5.28
C LEU A 37 -14.29 -7.21 -5.66
N LEU A 38 -13.87 -6.65 -6.80
CA LEU A 38 -12.48 -6.71 -7.26
C LEU A 38 -11.55 -5.82 -6.40
N CYS A 39 -12.01 -4.63 -6.00
CA CYS A 39 -11.31 -3.79 -5.01
C CYS A 39 -11.16 -4.50 -3.66
N TRP A 40 -12.16 -5.27 -3.24
CA TRP A 40 -12.11 -6.05 -2.00
C TRP A 40 -10.99 -7.09 -2.02
N TYR A 41 -10.82 -7.82 -3.13
CA TYR A 41 -9.70 -8.74 -3.27
C TYR A 41 -8.34 -8.02 -3.26
N GLN A 42 -8.23 -6.85 -3.90
CA GLN A 42 -7.00 -6.03 -3.84
C GLN A 42 -6.66 -5.62 -2.39
N ARG A 43 -7.67 -5.29 -1.56
CA ARG A 43 -7.47 -4.98 -0.13
C ARG A 43 -6.93 -6.18 0.66
N ILE A 44 -7.48 -7.37 0.43
CA ILE A 44 -7.02 -8.61 1.09
C ILE A 44 -5.55 -8.89 0.78
N LEU A 45 -5.10 -8.58 -0.45
CA LEU A 45 -3.70 -8.75 -0.84
C LEU A 45 -2.80 -7.63 -0.31
N MET A 46 -3.30 -6.38 -0.23
CA MET A 46 -2.51 -5.22 0.16
C MET A 46 -2.30 -5.11 1.68
N TYR A 47 -3.33 -5.33 2.51
CA TYR A 47 -3.26 -5.04 3.94
C TYR A 47 -2.24 -5.90 4.70
N PRO A 48 -2.12 -7.22 4.43
CA PRO A 48 -1.11 -8.05 5.08
C PRO A 48 0.33 -7.61 4.76
N LEU A 49 0.56 -6.98 3.59
CA LEU A 49 1.90 -6.56 3.18
C LEU A 49 2.51 -5.54 4.13
N VAL A 50 1.72 -4.66 4.73
CA VAL A 50 2.20 -3.71 5.75
C VAL A 50 2.82 -4.44 6.93
N ALA A 51 2.13 -5.47 7.45
CA ALA A 51 2.60 -6.25 8.58
C ALA A 51 3.82 -7.10 8.21
N VAL A 52 3.79 -7.80 7.07
CA VAL A 52 4.88 -8.67 6.62
C VAL A 52 6.16 -7.86 6.34
N LEU A 53 6.05 -6.71 5.67
CA LEU A 53 7.19 -5.82 5.40
C LEU A 53 7.74 -5.22 6.70
N ALA A 54 6.88 -4.73 7.59
CA ALA A 54 7.33 -4.17 8.87
C ALA A 54 8.10 -5.22 9.71
N VAL A 55 7.55 -6.44 9.84
CA VAL A 55 8.21 -7.53 10.57
C VAL A 55 9.49 -7.97 9.88
N GLY A 56 9.50 -8.08 8.54
CA GLY A 56 10.69 -8.44 7.78
C GLY A 56 11.84 -7.44 7.94
N ILE A 57 11.53 -6.14 7.94
CA ILE A 57 12.52 -5.07 8.18
C ILE A 57 13.06 -5.14 9.61
N LEU A 58 12.19 -5.34 10.60
CA LEU A 58 12.58 -5.41 12.01
C LEU A 58 13.41 -6.66 12.33
N ARG A 59 13.07 -7.80 11.73
CA ARG A 59 13.79 -9.08 11.92
C ARG A 59 15.02 -9.25 11.05
N ARG A 60 15.26 -8.34 10.09
CA ARG A 60 16.31 -8.45 9.08
C ARG A 60 16.25 -9.78 8.31
N ASP A 61 15.04 -10.23 8.01
CA ASP A 61 14.82 -11.51 7.36
C ASP A 61 15.19 -11.43 5.87
N PRO A 62 16.25 -12.13 5.40
CA PRO A 62 16.63 -12.14 4.00
C PRO A 62 15.61 -12.87 3.12
N ALA A 63 14.74 -13.72 3.71
CA ALA A 63 13.72 -14.47 2.99
C ALA A 63 12.37 -13.73 2.91
N VAL A 64 12.27 -12.48 3.37
CA VAL A 64 11.00 -11.72 3.31
C VAL A 64 10.44 -11.61 1.89
N TYR A 65 11.31 -11.60 0.87
CA TYR A 65 10.90 -11.58 -0.53
C TYR A 65 10.04 -12.78 -0.92
N ALA A 66 10.30 -13.96 -0.36
CA ALA A 66 9.55 -15.17 -0.69
C ALA A 66 8.08 -15.08 -0.25
N TYR A 67 7.77 -14.29 0.79
CA TYR A 67 6.42 -14.09 1.28
C TYR A 67 5.72 -12.90 0.61
N VAL A 68 6.45 -11.80 0.37
CA VAL A 68 5.87 -10.56 -0.18
C VAL A 68 5.63 -10.66 -1.69
N LEU A 69 6.60 -11.19 -2.44
CA LEU A 69 6.56 -11.23 -3.90
C LEU A 69 5.33 -11.96 -4.47
N PRO A 70 4.91 -13.16 -3.99
CA PRO A 70 3.71 -13.81 -4.51
C PRO A 70 2.45 -12.98 -4.25
N LEU A 71 2.33 -12.35 -3.08
CA LEU A 71 1.19 -11.50 -2.74
C LEU A 71 1.17 -10.23 -3.61
N SER A 72 2.32 -9.57 -3.78
CA SER A 72 2.41 -8.33 -4.54
C SER A 72 2.22 -8.55 -6.04
N LEU A 73 2.72 -9.67 -6.60
CA LEU A 73 2.49 -10.04 -8.00
C LEU A 73 1.03 -10.40 -8.27
N ALA A 74 0.38 -11.15 -7.37
CA ALA A 74 -1.05 -11.42 -7.47
C ALA A 74 -1.88 -10.13 -7.44
N GLY A 75 -1.55 -9.22 -6.52
CA GLY A 75 -2.18 -7.91 -6.41
C GLY A 75 -1.97 -7.06 -7.67
N MET A 76 -0.76 -7.07 -8.22
CA MET A 76 -0.41 -6.37 -9.46
C MET A 76 -1.21 -6.88 -10.66
N ALA A 77 -1.29 -8.20 -10.83
CA ALA A 77 -2.09 -8.81 -11.90
C ALA A 77 -3.58 -8.45 -11.77
N MET A 78 -4.11 -8.46 -10.55
CA MET A 78 -5.49 -8.12 -10.26
C MET A 78 -5.80 -6.63 -10.50
N SER A 79 -4.89 -5.73 -10.11
CA SER A 79 -5.01 -4.30 -10.37
C SER A 79 -4.90 -3.97 -11.86
N LEU A 80 -4.03 -4.66 -12.59
CA LEU A 80 -3.92 -4.52 -14.03
C LEU A 80 -5.21 -4.97 -14.73
N TYR A 81 -5.76 -6.11 -14.33
CA TYR A 81 -7.05 -6.58 -14.83
C TYR A 81 -8.17 -5.58 -14.56
N HIS A 82 -8.25 -5.04 -13.34
CA HIS A 82 -9.24 -4.03 -12.99
C HIS A 82 -9.08 -2.73 -13.80
N TYR A 83 -7.85 -2.28 -14.01
CA TYR A 83 -7.58 -1.10 -14.82
C TYR A 83 -8.04 -1.28 -16.27
N LEU A 84 -7.73 -2.44 -16.86
CA LEU A 84 -8.17 -2.78 -18.21
C LEU A 84 -9.70 -2.91 -18.30
N LEU A 85 -10.35 -3.46 -17.27
CA LEU A 85 -11.81 -3.57 -17.21
C LEU A 85 -12.51 -2.20 -17.30
N ILE A 86 -11.96 -1.17 -16.65
CA ILE A 86 -12.54 0.18 -16.66
C ILE A 86 -12.20 0.92 -17.96
N LYS A 87 -10.99 0.74 -18.51
CA LYS A 87 -10.52 1.50 -19.68
C LYS A 87 -10.84 0.85 -21.02
N THR A 88 -11.18 -0.43 -21.05
CA THR A 88 -11.43 -1.17 -22.28
C THR A 88 -12.74 -1.93 -22.19
N ASP A 89 -13.49 -1.95 -23.29
CA ASP A 89 -14.73 -2.75 -23.42
C ASP A 89 -14.44 -4.23 -23.75
N LEU A 90 -13.17 -4.65 -23.66
CA LEU A 90 -12.72 -6.01 -23.99
C LEU A 90 -13.32 -7.08 -23.07
N PHE A 91 -13.71 -6.68 -21.85
CA PHE A 91 -14.19 -7.57 -20.81
C PHE A 91 -15.55 -7.07 -20.30
N PRO A 92 -16.68 -7.59 -20.80
CA PRO A 92 -17.97 -7.18 -20.29
C PRO A 92 -18.13 -7.62 -18.82
N PRO A 93 -18.62 -6.75 -17.92
CA PRO A 93 -18.91 -7.15 -16.55
C PRO A 93 -19.97 -8.25 -16.54
N PRO A 94 -19.86 -9.26 -15.66
CA PRO A 94 -20.83 -10.35 -15.64
C PRO A 94 -22.22 -9.82 -15.30
N ALA A 95 -23.23 -10.25 -16.06
CA ALA A 95 -24.59 -9.69 -16.08
C ALA A 95 -25.38 -9.80 -14.75
N CYS A 96 -24.88 -10.52 -13.76
CA CYS A 96 -25.48 -10.65 -12.43
C CYS A 96 -24.39 -10.52 -11.36
N GLN A 97 -24.14 -9.29 -10.90
CA GLN A 97 -23.31 -9.04 -9.72
C GLN A 97 -24.19 -8.52 -8.58
N ALA A 98 -23.99 -9.06 -7.38
CA ALA A 98 -24.52 -8.48 -6.16
C ALA A 98 -23.61 -7.33 -5.72
N GLY A 99 -24.14 -6.12 -5.61
CA GLY A 99 -23.39 -4.93 -5.19
C GLY A 99 -23.10 -3.95 -6.34
N ILE A 100 -22.06 -3.13 -6.16
CA ILE A 100 -21.66 -2.09 -7.12
C ILE A 100 -20.76 -2.71 -8.18
N PRO A 101 -20.99 -2.42 -9.47
CA PRO A 101 -20.23 -3.02 -10.55
C PRO A 101 -18.79 -2.50 -10.57
N CYS A 102 -17.87 -3.34 -11.05
CA CYS A 102 -16.43 -3.07 -11.01
C CYS A 102 -15.93 -2.15 -12.15
N ASP A 103 -16.83 -1.68 -13.01
CA ASP A 103 -16.56 -0.77 -14.12
C ASP A 103 -16.80 0.71 -13.76
N VAL A 104 -17.34 0.98 -12.56
CA VAL A 104 -17.60 2.34 -12.08
C VAL A 104 -16.31 3.04 -11.73
N ASP A 105 -16.06 4.16 -12.40
CA ASP A 105 -14.87 4.99 -12.21
C ASP A 105 -15.16 6.17 -11.27
N TYR A 106 -14.89 5.98 -9.98
CA TYR A 106 -15.08 7.02 -8.95
C TYR A 106 -14.06 8.16 -9.04
N LEU A 107 -12.87 7.88 -9.57
CA LEU A 107 -11.76 8.83 -9.61
C LEU A 107 -11.14 8.76 -10.99
N ASN A 108 -11.45 9.73 -11.83
CA ASN A 108 -10.89 9.84 -13.16
C ASN A 108 -10.10 11.14 -13.27
N LEU A 109 -8.83 11.09 -12.85
CA LEU A 109 -7.95 12.23 -12.91
C LEU A 109 -7.12 12.16 -14.21
N PHE A 110 -7.19 13.22 -15.02
CA PHE A 110 -6.56 13.34 -16.33
C PHE A 110 -6.94 12.27 -17.38
N GLY A 111 -8.01 11.50 -17.18
CA GLY A 111 -8.39 10.44 -18.14
C GLY A 111 -7.65 9.11 -17.94
N PHE A 112 -6.62 9.05 -17.10
CA PHE A 112 -5.76 7.86 -16.94
C PHE A 112 -5.51 7.43 -15.49
N ILE A 113 -5.52 8.36 -14.53
CA ILE A 113 -5.28 8.04 -13.11
C ILE A 113 -6.61 7.65 -12.48
N ASN A 114 -6.75 6.34 -12.24
CA ASN A 114 -7.87 5.76 -11.53
C ASN A 114 -7.41 5.02 -10.27
N ILE A 115 -8.34 4.69 -9.38
CA ILE A 115 -8.07 3.90 -8.17
C ILE A 115 -7.28 2.60 -8.46
N PRO A 116 -7.67 1.74 -9.41
CA PRO A 116 -6.90 0.52 -9.71
C PRO A 116 -5.50 0.81 -10.26
N PHE A 117 -5.29 1.95 -10.94
CA PHE A 117 -3.96 2.36 -11.40
C PHE A 117 -3.04 2.72 -10.23
N LEU A 118 -3.56 3.44 -9.23
CA LEU A 118 -2.82 3.74 -8.01
C LEU A 118 -2.44 2.47 -7.24
N ALA A 119 -3.36 1.50 -7.17
CA ALA A 119 -3.08 0.19 -6.57
C ALA A 119 -2.02 -0.59 -7.36
N LEU A 120 -2.08 -0.56 -8.70
CA LEU A 120 -1.08 -1.16 -9.57
C LEU A 120 0.32 -0.58 -9.31
N LEU A 121 0.43 0.75 -9.22
CA LEU A 121 1.67 1.43 -8.92
C LEU A 121 2.23 1.05 -7.55
N ALA A 122 1.37 0.97 -6.52
CA ALA A 122 1.78 0.54 -5.19
C ALA A 122 2.34 -0.89 -5.18
N PHE A 123 1.64 -1.85 -5.80
CA PHE A 123 2.13 -3.23 -5.90
C PHE A 123 3.42 -3.33 -6.74
N ALA A 124 3.58 -2.51 -7.77
CA ALA A 124 4.81 -2.44 -8.56
C ALA A 124 5.99 -1.94 -7.72
N ILE A 125 5.81 -0.84 -6.97
CA ILE A 125 6.83 -0.29 -6.05
C ILE A 125 7.24 -1.34 -5.01
N ILE A 126 6.27 -2.03 -4.41
CA ILE A 126 6.54 -3.08 -3.41
C ILE A 126 7.34 -4.23 -4.05
N SER A 127 6.92 -4.70 -5.22
CA SER A 127 7.57 -5.81 -5.92
C SER A 127 9.01 -5.47 -6.28
N VAL A 128 9.27 -4.25 -6.78
CA VAL A 128 10.62 -3.77 -7.10
C VAL A 128 11.47 -3.61 -5.84
N GLY A 129 10.94 -2.98 -4.79
CA GLY A 129 11.68 -2.76 -3.53
C GLY A 129 12.15 -4.06 -2.89
N VAL A 130 11.33 -5.11 -2.98
CA VAL A 130 11.63 -6.46 -2.48
C VAL A 130 12.53 -7.24 -3.43
N ALA A 131 12.37 -7.10 -4.74
CA ALA A 131 13.27 -7.72 -5.72
C ALA A 131 14.71 -7.18 -5.57
N LEU A 132 14.87 -5.88 -5.35
CA LEU A 132 16.17 -5.26 -5.09
C LEU A 132 16.84 -5.83 -3.83
N GLN A 133 16.06 -6.16 -2.80
CA GLN A 133 16.57 -6.82 -1.60
C GLN A 133 17.04 -8.25 -1.90
N SER A 134 16.31 -9.01 -2.72
CA SER A 134 16.69 -10.39 -3.07
C SER A 134 18.05 -10.49 -3.78
N ALA A 135 18.49 -9.41 -4.43
CA ALA A 135 19.79 -9.32 -5.09
C ALA A 135 20.94 -8.86 -4.15
N ALA A 136 20.63 -8.44 -2.92
CA ALA A 136 21.63 -7.96 -1.98
C ALA A 136 22.32 -9.15 -1.25
N PRO A 137 23.67 -9.14 -1.15
CA PRO A 137 24.40 -10.16 -0.36
C PRO A 137 23.94 -10.18 1.10
N SER A 138 23.75 -11.37 1.67
CA SER A 138 23.40 -11.52 3.09
C SER A 138 24.50 -10.91 3.98
N PRO A 139 24.13 -10.13 5.01
CA PRO A 139 25.12 -9.56 5.93
C PRO A 139 25.86 -10.67 6.69
N ASP A 140 27.19 -10.55 6.76
CA ASP A 140 28.08 -11.50 7.42
C ASP A 140 27.88 -11.44 8.95
N PRO A 141 27.48 -12.53 9.63
CA PRO A 141 27.10 -12.50 11.05
C PRO A 141 28.29 -12.26 12.01
N ASP A 142 29.53 -12.44 11.54
CA ASP A 142 30.75 -12.42 12.38
C ASP A 142 31.51 -11.07 12.37
N ALA A 143 30.97 -10.04 11.71
CA ALA A 143 31.55 -8.69 11.73
C ALA A 143 31.19 -7.96 13.05
N ASP A 144 32.00 -8.22 14.08
CA ASP A 144 31.89 -7.69 15.44
C ASP A 144 31.66 -6.16 15.49
N GLY A 145 30.54 -5.78 16.10
CA GLY A 145 30.08 -4.40 16.23
C GLY A 145 28.75 -4.32 16.98
N ARG A 146 28.66 -4.93 18.17
CA ARG A 146 27.40 -5.02 18.95
C ARG A 146 26.74 -3.65 19.21
N GLY A 147 27.55 -2.59 19.38
CA GLY A 147 27.07 -1.19 19.48
C GLY A 147 26.55 -0.62 18.15
N THR A 148 27.22 -0.93 17.03
CA THR A 148 26.82 -0.55 15.68
C THR A 148 25.52 -1.25 15.26
N LEU A 149 25.36 -2.53 15.62
CA LEU A 149 24.14 -3.32 15.37
C LEU A 149 22.92 -2.82 16.14
N LEU A 150 23.09 -2.43 17.42
CA LEU A 150 22.05 -1.83 18.24
C LEU A 150 21.56 -0.50 17.65
N ASN A 151 22.49 0.38 17.26
CA ASN A 151 22.15 1.66 16.64
C ASN A 151 21.43 1.46 15.30
N HIS A 152 21.88 0.53 14.45
CA HIS A 152 21.19 0.19 13.20
C HIS A 152 19.81 -0.47 13.41
N SER A 153 19.61 -1.27 14.46
CA SER A 153 18.28 -1.83 14.75
C SER A 153 17.31 -0.78 15.25
N LEU A 154 17.78 0.14 16.11
CA LEU A 154 16.97 1.24 16.62
C LEU A 154 16.64 2.24 15.50
N LEU A 155 17.58 2.53 14.61
CA LEU A 155 17.35 3.42 13.47
C LEU A 155 16.28 2.86 12.52
N ARG A 156 16.34 1.55 12.22
CA ARG A 156 15.34 0.88 11.37
C ARG A 156 13.98 0.78 12.07
N ALA A 157 13.94 0.42 13.36
CA ALA A 157 12.71 0.41 14.13
C ALA A 157 12.08 1.81 14.21
N GLY A 158 12.90 2.84 14.41
CA GLY A 158 12.49 4.23 14.35
C GLY A 158 11.91 4.61 12.98
N ALA A 159 12.57 4.22 11.89
CA ALA A 159 12.07 4.48 10.53
C ALA A 159 10.72 3.78 10.27
N VAL A 160 10.57 2.50 10.64
CA VAL A 160 9.30 1.76 10.53
C VAL A 160 8.20 2.45 11.35
N ALA A 161 8.50 2.81 12.60
CA ALA A 161 7.55 3.48 13.48
C ALA A 161 7.13 4.85 12.91
N VAL A 162 8.08 5.65 12.43
CA VAL A 162 7.82 6.96 11.81
C VAL A 162 6.94 6.81 10.57
N ILE A 163 7.20 5.82 9.71
CA ILE A 163 6.38 5.58 8.51
C ILE A 163 4.97 5.17 8.91
N VAL A 164 4.82 4.15 9.77
CA VAL A 164 3.50 3.60 10.13
C VAL A 164 2.67 4.61 10.92
N LEU A 165 3.24 5.19 11.98
CA LEU A 165 2.55 6.17 12.83
C LEU A 165 2.35 7.49 12.10
N GLY A 166 3.30 7.92 11.28
CA GLY A 166 3.20 9.15 10.49
C GLY A 166 2.09 9.07 9.46
N VAL A 167 2.04 7.98 8.67
CA VAL A 167 0.99 7.79 7.66
C VAL A 167 -0.38 7.62 8.31
N THR A 168 -0.48 6.79 9.35
CA THR A 168 -1.75 6.57 10.06
C THR A 168 -2.22 7.84 10.79
N GLY A 169 -1.30 8.56 11.44
CA GLY A 169 -1.59 9.82 12.13
C GLY A 169 -2.04 10.91 11.16
N ALA A 170 -1.35 11.07 10.03
CA ALA A 170 -1.77 12.00 8.97
C ALA A 170 -3.19 11.68 8.47
N PHE A 171 -3.50 10.41 8.28
CA PHE A 171 -4.84 9.98 7.91
C PHE A 171 -5.90 10.31 8.95
N LEU A 172 -5.64 10.00 10.23
CA LEU A 172 -6.61 10.30 11.29
C LEU A 172 -6.86 11.80 11.40
N LEU A 173 -5.81 12.63 11.30
CA LEU A 173 -5.94 14.09 11.31
C LEU A 173 -6.74 14.61 10.11
N LEU A 174 -6.45 14.13 8.90
CA LEU A 174 -7.18 14.52 7.69
C LEU A 174 -8.64 14.06 7.74
N ALA A 175 -8.89 12.83 8.18
CA ALA A 175 -10.24 12.30 8.34
C ALA A 175 -11.04 13.10 9.38
N GLN A 176 -10.44 13.45 10.51
CA GLN A 176 -11.06 14.30 11.53
C GLN A 176 -11.37 15.70 10.98
N ALA A 177 -10.44 16.32 10.25
CA ALA A 177 -10.64 17.64 9.66
C ALA A 177 -11.80 17.66 8.64
N GLU A 178 -11.87 16.66 7.75
CA GLU A 178 -12.94 16.58 6.76
C GLU A 178 -14.30 16.28 7.41
N MET A 179 -14.34 15.38 8.41
CA MET A 179 -15.57 15.09 9.15
C MET A 179 -16.09 16.32 9.90
N GLN A 180 -15.19 17.12 10.52
CA GLN A 180 -15.57 18.38 11.15
C GLN A 180 -16.13 19.37 10.13
N ARG A 181 -15.55 19.42 8.92
CA ARG A 181 -16.03 20.27 7.83
C ARG A 181 -17.42 19.87 7.37
N VAL A 182 -17.69 18.57 7.18
CA VAL A 182 -19.01 18.07 6.79
C VAL A 182 -20.05 18.34 7.87
N GLN A 183 -19.72 18.12 9.14
CA GLN A 183 -20.61 18.44 10.27
C GLN A 183 -20.89 19.93 10.37
N ALA A 184 -19.90 20.78 10.11
CA ALA A 184 -20.12 22.22 10.00
C ALA A 184 -21.08 22.52 8.84
N LEU A 185 -20.87 22.03 7.63
CA LEU A 185 -21.78 22.29 6.50
C LEU A 185 -23.23 21.81 6.75
N ALA A 186 -23.38 20.64 7.39
CA ALA A 186 -24.68 20.11 7.79
C ALA A 186 -25.37 20.99 8.85
N GLY A 187 -24.61 21.50 9.84
CA GLY A 187 -25.13 22.41 10.86
C GLY A 187 -25.58 23.77 10.31
N TRP A 188 -25.06 24.17 9.14
CA TRP A 188 -25.44 25.40 8.43
C TRP A 188 -26.52 25.17 7.36
N GLY A 189 -27.05 23.95 7.22
CA GLY A 189 -28.11 23.60 6.26
C GLY A 189 -27.70 23.76 4.80
N LEU A 190 -26.39 23.66 4.50
CA LEU A 190 -25.82 23.78 3.14
C LEU A 190 -25.67 22.43 2.42
N LEU A 191 -26.20 21.35 3.01
CA LEU A 191 -26.33 19.99 2.49
C LEU A 191 -27.78 19.55 2.63
#